data_AF-A0A0G3H409-F1
#
_entry.id   AF-A0A0G3H409-F1
#
_cell.length_a   1.000
_cell.length_b   1.000
_cell.length_c   1.000
_cell.angle_alpha   90.00
_cell.angle_beta   90.00
_cell.angle_gamma   90.00
#
_symmetry.space_group_name_H-M   'P 1'
#
loop_
_entity.id
_entity.type
_entity.pdbx_description
1 polymer ?
#
loop_
_entity_poly.entity_id
_entity_poly.type
_entity_poly.pdbx_seq_one_letter_code
_entity_poly.pdbx_strand_id
1 'polypeptide(L)'
;MKIEHLAVYVSDLEAVREFFVTYFGARTNDMYHNPVTNFRSYFLSFDDAQGENSTPSNARLELMQRPDVTETTNGGDRLGYHHMAISVGSKEAVDKLTQRLHTDGYEVLSGPRTTGDGYYESSVRVIEDILIEITI
;
A
#
# COMPACT_ATOMS: atom_id res chain seq x y z
N MET A 1 18.06 4.02 -13.63
CA MET A 1 17.73 2.99 -12.62
C MET A 1 16.68 3.58 -11.70
N LYS A 2 15.65 2.81 -11.32
CA LYS A 2 14.54 3.25 -10.46
C LYS A 2 13.96 2.04 -9.70
N ILE A 3 13.22 2.28 -8.61
CA ILE A 3 12.37 1.25 -8.01
C ILE A 3 11.24 0.96 -9.00
N GLU A 4 11.10 -0.30 -9.41
CA GLU A 4 10.06 -0.72 -10.35
C GLU A 4 8.79 -1.14 -9.60
N HIS A 5 8.95 -1.97 -8.56
CA HIS A 5 7.86 -2.33 -7.67
C HIS A 5 8.38 -2.61 -6.26
N LEU A 6 7.43 -2.65 -5.33
CA LEU A 6 7.55 -3.19 -4.00
C LEU A 6 6.63 -4.42 -3.91
N ALA A 7 7.06 -5.48 -3.23
CA ALA A 7 6.26 -6.70 -3.10
C ALA A 7 5.96 -7.01 -1.63
N VAL A 8 4.73 -7.46 -1.35
CA VAL A 8 4.28 -7.84 0.00
C VAL A 8 3.54 -9.18 -0.07
N TYR A 9 3.91 -10.10 0.83
CA TYR A 9 3.13 -11.32 1.03
C TYR A 9 1.94 -11.02 1.94
N VAL A 10 0.78 -11.53 1.55
CA VAL A 10 -0.46 -11.42 2.27
C VAL A 10 -1.19 -12.75 2.33
N SER A 11 -1.94 -12.98 3.40
CA SER A 11 -2.74 -14.17 3.63
C SER A 11 -4.12 -14.08 2.97
N ASP A 12 -4.73 -12.88 2.93
CA ASP A 12 -5.98 -12.61 2.21
C ASP A 12 -5.74 -11.65 1.03
N LEU A 13 -5.43 -12.24 -0.13
CA LEU A 13 -5.05 -11.50 -1.34
C LEU A 13 -6.16 -10.56 -1.83
N GLU A 14 -7.43 -10.98 -1.75
CA GLU A 14 -8.54 -10.16 -2.25
C GLU A 14 -8.87 -9.03 -1.28
N ALA A 15 -8.86 -9.27 0.04
CA ALA A 15 -9.12 -8.22 1.02
C ALA A 15 -8.08 -7.09 0.92
N VAL A 16 -6.79 -7.43 0.78
CA VAL A 16 -5.72 -6.43 0.63
C VAL A 16 -5.82 -5.72 -0.72
N ARG A 17 -6.15 -6.44 -1.80
CA ARG A 17 -6.42 -5.82 -3.11
C ARG A 17 -7.55 -4.79 -3.00
N GLU A 18 -8.70 -5.19 -2.47
CA GLU A 18 -9.87 -4.32 -2.32
C GLU A 18 -9.59 -3.10 -1.45
N PHE A 19 -8.76 -3.24 -0.41
CA PHE A 19 -8.29 -2.12 0.40
C PHE A 19 -7.60 -1.06 -0.46
N PHE A 20 -6.56 -1.43 -1.23
CA PHE A 20 -5.83 -0.45 -2.04
C PHE A 20 -6.67 0.14 -3.17
N VAL A 21 -7.58 -0.64 -3.77
CA VAL A 21 -8.54 -0.11 -4.76
C VAL A 21 -9.46 0.93 -4.11
N THR A 22 -9.98 0.65 -2.91
CA THR A 22 -10.99 1.48 -2.24
C THR A 22 -10.44 2.78 -1.67
N TYR A 23 -9.26 2.73 -1.05
CA TYR A 23 -8.70 3.85 -0.29
C TYR A 23 -7.68 4.66 -1.08
N PHE A 24 -6.94 4.01 -1.99
CA PHE A 24 -5.86 4.63 -2.75
C PHE A 24 -6.13 4.68 -4.26
N GLY A 25 -7.33 4.28 -4.70
CA GLY A 25 -7.71 4.31 -6.11
C GLY A 25 -6.84 3.42 -7.01
N ALA A 26 -6.20 2.39 -6.43
CA ALA A 26 -5.29 1.52 -7.18
C ALA A 26 -6.02 0.80 -8.33
N ARG A 27 -5.32 0.62 -9.45
CA ARG A 27 -5.76 -0.21 -10.57
C ARG A 27 -5.02 -1.53 -10.55
N THR A 28 -5.72 -2.64 -10.75
CA THR A 28 -5.16 -3.99 -10.68
C THR A 28 -5.12 -4.63 -12.07
N ASN A 29 -4.13 -5.48 -12.32
CA ASN A 29 -4.18 -6.43 -13.43
C ASN A 29 -5.12 -7.62 -13.12
N ASP A 30 -5.18 -8.57 -14.07
CA ASP A 30 -5.76 -9.90 -13.82
C ASP A 30 -4.87 -10.72 -12.88
N MET A 31 -5.49 -11.59 -12.07
CA MET A 31 -4.78 -12.44 -11.12
C MET A 31 -3.81 -13.38 -11.85
N TYR A 32 -2.54 -13.34 -11.48
CA TYR A 32 -1.59 -14.39 -11.85
C TYR A 32 -1.73 -15.59 -10.90
N HIS A 33 -1.68 -16.82 -11.43
CA HIS A 33 -1.68 -18.05 -10.63
C HIS A 33 -0.68 -19.06 -11.18
N ASN A 34 0.25 -19.49 -10.34
CA ASN A 34 1.09 -20.65 -10.60
C ASN A 34 0.47 -21.90 -9.93
N PRO A 35 -0.07 -22.87 -10.70
CA PRO A 35 -0.74 -24.03 -10.13
C PRO A 35 0.21 -25.02 -9.44
N VAL A 36 1.51 -24.97 -9.71
CA VAL A 36 2.51 -25.89 -9.11
C VAL A 36 2.83 -25.51 -7.68
N THR A 37 3.05 -24.21 -7.43
CA THR A 37 3.38 -23.68 -6.09
C THR A 37 2.17 -23.10 -5.36
N ASN A 38 1.03 -23.02 -6.07
CA ASN A 38 -0.16 -22.28 -5.67
C ASN A 38 0.11 -20.80 -5.33
N PHE A 39 1.16 -20.22 -5.91
CA PHE A 39 1.46 -18.79 -5.79
C PHE A 39 0.46 -17.97 -6.61
N ARG A 40 -0.04 -16.88 -6.02
CA ARG A 40 -0.94 -15.93 -6.67
C ARG A 40 -0.42 -14.52 -6.47
N SER A 41 -0.61 -13.65 -7.46
CA SER A 41 -0.28 -12.23 -7.30
C SER A 41 -1.12 -11.28 -8.15
N TYR A 42 -1.17 -10.03 -7.68
CA TYR A 42 -1.65 -8.87 -8.41
C TYR A 42 -0.57 -7.79 -8.44
N PHE A 43 -0.49 -7.06 -9.55
CA PHE A 43 0.20 -5.78 -9.63
C PHE A 43 -0.80 -4.64 -9.55
N LEU A 44 -0.57 -3.74 -8.60
CA LEU A 44 -1.34 -2.54 -8.36
C LEU A 44 -0.57 -1.33 -8.88
N SER A 45 -1.24 -0.47 -9.63
CA SER A 45 -0.71 0.78 -10.17
C SER A 45 -1.53 1.96 -9.64
N PHE A 46 -0.87 3.08 -9.32
CA PHE A 46 -1.48 4.25 -8.65
C PHE A 46 -1.60 5.47 -9.57
N ASP A 47 -1.35 5.31 -10.87
CA ASP A 47 -1.26 6.42 -11.83
C ASP A 47 -2.62 6.75 -12.42
N ASP A 48 -2.84 8.02 -12.80
CA ASP A 48 -4.01 8.47 -13.58
C ASP A 48 -3.84 8.28 -15.11
N ALA A 49 -2.78 7.60 -15.56
CA ALA A 49 -2.36 7.58 -16.96
C ALA A 49 -3.42 7.02 -17.93
N GLN A 50 -4.23 7.92 -18.48
CA GLN A 50 -4.92 7.85 -19.77
C GLN A 50 -4.43 9.04 -20.59
N GLY A 51 -3.57 8.80 -21.59
CA GLY A 51 -3.11 9.82 -22.54
C GLY A 51 -1.67 9.61 -23.02
N GLU A 52 -1.40 9.93 -24.28
CA GLU A 52 -0.12 9.76 -24.98
C GLU A 52 1.08 10.51 -24.36
N ASN A 53 0.83 11.34 -23.33
CA ASN A 53 1.84 12.12 -22.60
C ASN A 53 1.90 11.78 -21.10
N SER A 54 1.41 10.60 -20.68
CA SER A 54 1.47 10.19 -19.27
C SER A 54 2.92 10.07 -18.76
N THR A 55 3.20 10.68 -17.61
CA THR A 55 4.45 10.60 -16.86
C THR A 55 4.92 9.13 -16.72
N PRO A 56 6.22 8.83 -16.85
CA PRO A 56 6.68 7.46 -16.96
C PRO A 56 6.52 6.69 -15.64
N SER A 57 5.75 5.59 -15.69
CA SER A 57 5.71 4.43 -14.77
C SER A 57 6.12 4.74 -13.32
N ASN A 58 5.12 5.00 -12.47
CA ASN A 58 5.36 5.00 -11.04
C ASN A 58 5.61 3.56 -10.55
N ALA A 59 6.20 3.46 -9.36
CA ALA A 59 6.43 2.17 -8.73
C ALA A 59 5.08 1.45 -8.52
N ARG A 60 5.07 0.15 -8.76
CA ARG A 60 3.89 -0.71 -8.57
C ARG A 60 3.96 -1.41 -7.22
N LEU A 61 2.81 -1.83 -6.70
CA LEU A 61 2.74 -2.73 -5.54
C LEU A 61 2.37 -4.13 -6.03
N GLU A 62 3.21 -5.11 -5.77
CA GLU A 62 2.90 -6.52 -5.98
C GLU A 62 2.34 -7.12 -4.69
N LEU A 63 1.06 -7.50 -4.72
CA LEU A 63 0.45 -8.31 -3.66
C LEU A 63 0.65 -9.77 -4.00
N MET A 64 1.22 -10.55 -3.07
CA MET A 64 1.56 -11.95 -3.29
C MET A 64 0.90 -12.83 -2.24
N GLN A 65 0.46 -14.03 -2.62
CA GLN A 65 -0.06 -15.03 -1.69
C GLN A 65 0.53 -16.39 -2.04
N ARG A 66 0.95 -17.14 -1.01
CA ARG A 66 1.33 -18.55 -1.14
C ARG A 66 0.93 -19.30 0.14
N PRO A 67 0.31 -20.50 0.07
CA PRO A 67 -0.28 -21.15 1.24
C PRO A 67 0.68 -21.49 2.39
N ASP A 68 1.97 -21.65 2.10
CA ASP A 68 3.04 -21.97 3.05
C ASP A 68 3.62 -20.73 3.75
N VAL A 69 3.25 -19.52 3.32
CA VAL A 69 3.65 -18.26 3.97
C VAL A 69 2.55 -17.87 4.96
N THR A 70 2.79 -18.12 6.25
CA THR A 70 1.76 -17.99 7.30
C THR A 70 2.19 -17.14 8.50
N GLU A 71 3.44 -16.69 8.55
CA GLU A 71 3.94 -15.87 9.63
C GLU A 71 3.64 -14.38 9.37
N THR A 72 2.85 -13.77 10.25
CA THR A 72 2.82 -12.31 10.40
C THR A 72 3.93 -11.92 11.37
N THR A 73 4.91 -11.14 10.91
CA THR A 73 5.94 -10.64 11.83
C THR A 73 5.32 -9.65 12.80
N ASN A 74 5.36 -9.98 14.09
CA ASN A 74 4.91 -9.16 15.23
C ASN A 74 5.11 -7.66 14.98
N GLY A 75 4.02 -6.90 14.96
CA GLY A 75 3.91 -5.50 14.53
C GLY A 75 4.71 -4.45 15.33
N GLY A 76 6.04 -4.55 15.31
CA GLY A 76 6.97 -3.57 15.86
C GLY A 76 8.23 -3.39 14.99
N ASP A 77 9.09 -2.48 15.42
CA ASP A 77 10.32 -2.13 14.70
C ASP A 77 11.24 -3.34 14.54
N ARG A 78 11.65 -3.60 13.29
CA ARG A 78 12.59 -4.67 12.94
C ARG A 78 13.58 -4.20 11.90
N LEU A 79 14.76 -4.83 11.87
CA LEU A 79 15.73 -4.62 10.79
C LEU A 79 15.15 -5.16 9.47
N GLY A 80 15.24 -4.36 8.42
CA GLY A 80 14.75 -4.72 7.08
C GLY A 80 13.63 -3.80 6.59
N TYR A 81 12.75 -4.33 5.74
CA TYR A 81 11.59 -3.59 5.24
C TYR A 81 10.63 -3.22 6.38
N HIS A 82 10.22 -1.95 6.42
CA HIS A 82 9.43 -1.40 7.53
C HIS A 82 8.03 -0.93 7.08
N HIS A 83 7.94 -0.02 6.11
CA HIS A 83 6.68 0.57 5.66
C HIS A 83 6.77 0.99 4.19
N MET A 84 5.64 1.42 3.62
CA MET A 84 5.59 2.15 2.36
C MET A 84 4.96 3.53 2.57
N ALA A 85 5.33 4.51 1.75
CA ALA A 85 4.72 5.83 1.75
C ALA A 85 3.96 6.04 0.43
N ILE A 86 2.74 6.56 0.51
CA ILE A 86 1.89 6.87 -0.65
C ILE A 86 1.54 8.36 -0.61
N SER A 87 1.95 9.06 -1.67
CA SER A 87 1.62 10.47 -1.90
C SER A 87 0.18 10.59 -2.42
N VAL A 88 -0.60 11.48 -1.79
CA VAL A 88 -2.00 11.78 -2.16
C VAL A 88 -2.19 13.23 -2.62
N GLY A 89 -1.09 13.98 -2.80
CA GLY A 89 -1.04 15.23 -3.54
C GLY A 89 -1.38 16.50 -2.76
N SER A 90 -1.94 16.41 -1.55
CA SER A 90 -2.25 17.59 -0.71
C SER A 90 -2.43 17.27 0.77
N LYS A 91 -2.27 18.29 1.63
CA LYS A 91 -2.54 18.18 3.08
C LYS A 91 -3.98 17.77 3.35
N GLU A 92 -4.91 18.36 2.62
CA GLU A 92 -6.34 18.10 2.75
C GLU A 92 -6.68 16.66 2.34
N ALA A 93 -5.96 16.07 1.38
CA ALA A 93 -6.13 14.67 1.00
C ALA A 93 -5.57 13.74 2.08
N VAL A 94 -4.41 14.05 2.68
CA VAL A 94 -3.86 13.32 3.83
C VAL A 94 -4.88 13.31 4.98
N ASP A 95 -5.41 14.49 5.35
CA ASP A 95 -6.40 14.63 6.43
C ASP A 95 -7.65 13.79 6.17
N LYS A 96 -8.25 13.93 4.99
CA LYS A 96 -9.49 13.24 4.62
C LYS A 96 -9.31 11.73 4.57
N LEU A 97 -8.23 11.25 3.96
CA LEU A 97 -8.00 9.81 3.82
C LEU A 97 -7.72 9.18 5.20
N THR A 98 -6.92 9.85 6.03
CA THR A 98 -6.64 9.38 7.40
C THR A 98 -7.92 9.30 8.24
N GLN A 99 -8.75 10.34 8.19
CA GLN A 99 -10.03 10.36 8.91
C GLN A 99 -10.98 9.27 8.41
N ARG A 100 -11.02 9.02 7.09
CA ARG A 100 -11.82 7.95 6.50
C ARG A 100 -11.36 6.58 7.00
N LEU A 101 -10.06 6.30 6.91
CA LEU A 101 -9.47 5.04 7.38
C LEU A 101 -9.75 4.80 8.88
N HIS A 102 -9.61 5.83 9.72
CA HIS A 102 -9.97 5.74 11.14
C HIS A 102 -11.44 5.42 11.35
N THR A 103 -12.33 6.07 10.60
CA THR A 103 -13.79 5.86 10.70
C THR A 103 -14.18 4.45 10.25
N ASP A 104 -13.49 3.91 9.24
CA ASP A 104 -13.70 2.58 8.68
C ASP A 104 -13.02 1.48 9.52
N GLY A 105 -12.37 1.84 10.65
CA GLY A 105 -11.88 0.92 11.68
C GLY A 105 -10.40 0.58 11.62
N TYR A 106 -9.61 1.22 10.76
CA TYR A 106 -8.16 1.03 10.70
C TYR A 106 -7.43 1.84 11.78
N GLU A 107 -6.31 1.32 12.25
CA GLU A 107 -5.52 1.93 13.31
C GLU A 107 -4.68 3.10 12.76
N VAL A 108 -4.90 4.30 13.30
CA VAL A 108 -4.03 5.46 13.05
C VAL A 108 -2.94 5.48 14.10
N LEU A 109 -1.73 5.08 13.72
CA LEU A 109 -0.56 5.09 14.58
C LEU A 109 -0.09 6.52 14.89
N SER A 110 -0.22 7.41 13.89
CA SER A 110 0.06 8.81 14.06
C SER A 110 -0.79 9.66 13.12
N GLY A 111 -1.50 10.66 13.68
CA GLY A 111 -2.35 11.55 12.90
C GLY A 111 -1.56 12.50 11.99
N PRO A 112 -2.26 13.22 11.08
CA PRO A 112 -1.66 14.17 10.15
C PRO A 112 -0.84 15.25 10.88
N ARG A 113 0.44 15.36 10.56
CA ARG A 113 1.36 16.34 11.16
C ARG A 113 2.53 16.61 10.23
N THR A 114 3.25 17.70 10.47
CA THR A 114 4.59 17.89 9.87
C THR A 114 5.64 17.19 10.73
N THR A 115 6.42 16.30 10.12
CA THR A 115 7.54 15.58 10.75
C THR A 115 8.78 16.45 10.88
N GLY A 116 9.77 15.99 11.66
CA GLY A 116 11.03 16.69 11.86
C GLY A 116 11.89 16.83 10.60
N ASP A 117 11.67 15.97 9.61
CA ASP A 117 12.33 15.98 8.29
C ASP A 117 11.49 16.67 7.20
N GLY A 118 10.31 17.20 7.54
CA GLY A 118 9.57 18.16 6.71
C GLY A 118 8.43 17.59 5.86
N TYR A 119 8.11 16.31 5.99
CA TYR A 119 6.92 15.73 5.36
C TYR A 119 5.66 16.11 6.13
N TYR A 120 4.56 16.33 5.42
CA TYR A 120 3.24 16.37 6.05
C TYR A 120 2.55 15.05 5.79
N GLU A 121 2.35 14.27 6.85
CA GLU A 121 1.94 12.88 6.73
C GLU A 121 1.12 12.40 7.92
N SER A 122 0.44 11.27 7.73
CA SER A 122 -0.05 10.41 8.80
C SER A 122 0.50 9.00 8.62
N SER A 123 0.41 8.17 9.67
CA SER A 123 0.81 6.77 9.65
C SER A 123 -0.35 5.88 10.10
N VAL A 124 -0.64 4.85 9.32
CA VAL A 124 -1.73 3.90 9.56
C VAL A 124 -1.23 2.47 9.49
N ARG A 125 -1.87 1.60 10.28
CA ARG A 125 -1.73 0.15 10.19
C ARG A 125 -3.03 -0.44 9.64
N VAL A 126 -2.89 -1.23 8.58
CA VAL A 126 -4.03 -1.78 7.83
C VAL A 126 -4.06 -3.30 7.93
N ILE A 127 -4.67 -3.98 6.96
CA ILE A 127 -4.79 -5.44 6.93
C ILE A 127 -3.40 -6.08 7.06
N GLU A 128 -3.29 -7.11 7.92
CA GLU A 128 -2.06 -7.90 8.13
C GLU A 128 -0.82 -7.07 8.50
N ASP A 129 -1.01 -6.06 9.37
CA ASP A 129 0.05 -5.19 9.90
C ASP A 129 0.81 -4.40 8.83
N ILE A 130 0.26 -4.25 7.62
CA ILE A 130 0.86 -3.40 6.59
C ILE A 130 0.87 -1.95 7.09
N LEU A 131 2.06 -1.36 7.15
CA LEU A 131 2.29 0.02 7.57
C LEU A 131 2.36 0.94 6.35
N ILE A 132 1.53 1.98 6.37
CA ILE A 132 1.46 2.98 5.30
C ILE A 132 1.61 4.37 5.90
N GLU A 133 2.56 5.13 5.39
CA GLU A 133 2.59 6.58 5.54
C GLU A 133 1.79 7.22 4.40
N ILE A 134 0.86 8.11 4.74
CA ILE A 134 0.05 8.86 3.77
C ILE A 134 0.61 10.28 3.74
N THR A 135 1.15 10.70 2.61
CA THR A 135 1.92 11.95 2.50
C THR A 135 1.48 12.81 1.31
N ILE A 136 2.09 13.97 1.11
CA ILE A 136 1.80 14.87 -0.02
C ILE A 136 2.51 14.39 -1.27
#